data_AF-A0A946VSC9-F1
#
_entry.id   AF-A0A946VSC9-F1
#
_cell.length_a   1.000
_cell.length_b   1.000
_cell.length_c   1.000
_cell.angle_alpha   90.00
_cell.angle_beta   90.00
_cell.angle_gamma   90.00
#
_symmetry.space_group_name_H-M   'P 1'
#
loop_
_entity.id
_entity.type
_entity.pdbx_description
1 polymer ?
#
loop_
_entity_poly.entity_id
_entity_poly.type
_entity_poly.pdbx_seq_one_letter_code
_entity_poly.pdbx_strand_id
1 'polypeptide(L)'
;MRQATVLKQMIGARTGIKALLIKAYFTLFDPVRGQKRFLAKLKHSNKRAGRIGFRKTPLHWFREFLDLDPELIFKNTICPTLAIAGSKDFQCRPEDLAAIETAISGPIESHLLDDMSHLLRHEPGDPSVFNYAEQIKQPLLPEVQELILEWLNSHIEAEMESSNQPV
;
A
#
# COMPACT_ATOMS: atom_id res chain seq x y z
N MET A 1 -2.67 13.13 -2.96
CA MET A 1 -3.54 13.49 -1.81
C MET A 1 -4.83 12.65 -1.72
N ARG A 2 -5.01 11.61 -2.56
CA ARG A 2 -6.24 10.80 -2.60
C ARG A 2 -6.56 10.14 -1.25
N GLN A 3 -5.61 9.40 -0.67
CA GLN A 3 -5.79 8.70 0.60
C GLN A 3 -6.29 9.63 1.73
N ALA A 4 -5.71 10.83 1.88
CA ALA A 4 -6.17 11.81 2.87
C ALA A 4 -7.59 12.33 2.58
N THR A 5 -7.99 12.37 1.32
CA THR A 5 -9.35 12.76 0.89
C THR A 5 -10.36 11.65 1.20
N VAL A 6 -10.02 10.41 0.86
CA VAL A 6 -10.83 9.21 1.17
C VAL A 6 -11.01 9.09 2.69
N LEU A 7 -9.94 9.26 3.47
CA LEU A 7 -10.02 9.27 4.94
C LEU A 7 -10.97 10.38 5.45
N LYS A 8 -10.90 11.57 4.87
CA LYS A 8 -11.80 12.68 5.23
C LYS A 8 -13.27 12.34 4.92
N GLN A 9 -13.54 11.69 3.79
CA GLN A 9 -14.87 11.21 3.43
C GLN A 9 -15.35 10.12 4.39
N MET A 10 -14.51 9.12 4.68
CA MET A 10 -14.79 8.06 5.65
C MET A 10 -15.16 8.65 7.01
N ILE A 11 -14.42 9.66 7.51
CA ILE A 11 -14.73 10.36 8.77
C ILE A 11 -16.10 11.07 8.70
N GLY A 12 -16.39 11.73 7.58
CA GLY A 12 -17.64 12.47 7.36
C GLY A 12 -18.87 11.57 7.37
N ALA A 13 -18.77 10.40 6.76
CA ALA A 13 -19.86 9.42 6.64
C ALA A 13 -20.22 8.74 7.99
N ARG A 14 -19.34 8.77 9.01
CA ARG A 14 -19.64 8.12 10.30
C ARG A 14 -20.73 8.85 11.09
N THR A 15 -21.57 8.08 11.76
CA THR A 15 -22.64 8.55 12.65
C THR A 15 -22.43 8.09 14.11
N GLY A 16 -23.14 8.70 15.06
CA GLY A 16 -23.08 8.36 16.49
C GLY A 16 -22.11 9.19 17.34
N ILE A 17 -22.12 8.96 18.66
CA ILE A 17 -21.38 9.76 19.65
C ILE A 17 -19.86 9.67 19.45
N LYS A 18 -19.34 8.45 19.20
CA LYS A 18 -17.91 8.25 18.88
C LYS A 18 -17.51 9.01 17.59
N ALA A 19 -18.41 9.10 16.61
CA ALA A 19 -18.16 9.84 15.39
C ALA A 19 -18.09 11.36 15.64
N LEU A 20 -18.87 11.90 16.58
CA LEU A 20 -18.81 13.32 16.94
C LEU A 20 -17.44 13.71 17.50
N LEU A 21 -16.87 12.87 18.38
CA LEU A 21 -15.51 13.07 18.91
C LEU A 21 -14.44 13.02 17.81
N ILE A 22 -14.52 12.01 16.93
CA ILE A 22 -13.60 11.87 15.79
C ILE A 22 -13.71 13.07 14.85
N LYS A 23 -14.93 13.49 14.50
CA LYS A 23 -15.19 14.66 13.64
C LYS A 23 -14.64 15.95 14.26
N ALA A 24 -14.86 16.17 15.56
CA ALA A 24 -14.30 17.32 16.26
C ALA A 24 -12.76 17.33 16.19
N TYR A 25 -12.12 16.19 16.50
CA TYR A 25 -10.67 16.04 16.41
C TYR A 25 -10.13 16.33 14.99
N PHE A 26 -10.71 15.73 13.96
CA PHE A 26 -10.25 15.90 12.57
C PHE A 26 -10.65 17.25 11.95
N THR A 27 -11.58 17.98 12.55
CA THR A 27 -11.84 19.39 12.19
C THR A 27 -10.67 20.28 12.63
N LEU A 28 -10.13 20.04 13.83
CA LEU A 28 -8.93 20.70 14.34
C LEU A 28 -7.65 20.21 13.62
N PHE A 29 -7.59 18.93 13.27
CA PHE A 29 -6.46 18.28 12.62
C PHE A 29 -6.81 17.75 11.22
N ASP A 30 -7.14 18.66 10.30
CA ASP A 30 -7.50 18.29 8.93
C ASP A 30 -6.35 17.53 8.24
N PRO A 31 -6.59 16.28 7.77
CA PRO A 31 -5.53 15.40 7.27
C PRO A 31 -4.94 15.88 5.95
N VAL A 32 -5.74 16.51 5.08
CA VAL A 32 -5.29 17.06 3.80
C VAL A 32 -4.40 18.27 4.03
N ARG A 33 -4.79 19.18 4.93
CA ARG A 33 -3.97 20.34 5.33
C ARG A 33 -2.68 19.88 6.01
N GLY A 34 -2.75 18.87 6.88
CA GLY A 34 -1.59 18.26 7.53
C GLY A 34 -0.58 17.71 6.51
N GLN A 35 -1.06 16.91 5.56
CA GLN A 35 -0.21 16.34 4.50
C GLN A 35 0.40 17.44 3.61
N LYS A 36 -0.36 18.48 3.22
CA LYS A 36 0.20 19.62 2.45
C LYS A 36 1.31 20.35 3.20
N ARG A 37 1.12 20.65 4.49
CA ARG A 37 2.14 21.29 5.33
C ARG A 37 3.38 20.42 5.45
N PHE A 38 3.20 19.11 5.57
CA PHE A 38 4.31 18.17 5.64
C PHE A 38 5.10 18.15 4.32
N LEU A 39 4.44 18.03 3.17
CA LEU A 39 5.08 18.09 1.86
C LEU A 39 5.83 19.41 1.64
N ALA A 40 5.23 20.54 2.00
CA ALA A 40 5.91 21.84 1.93
C ALA A 40 7.18 21.86 2.79
N LYS A 41 7.10 21.32 4.01
CA LYS A 41 8.26 21.20 4.90
C LYS A 41 9.37 20.34 4.30
N LEU A 42 9.02 19.22 3.65
CA LEU A 42 10.01 18.37 2.97
C LEU A 42 10.70 19.11 1.84
N LYS A 43 9.93 19.83 1.00
CA LYS A 43 10.46 20.60 -0.15
C LYS A 43 11.41 21.73 0.27
N HIS A 44 11.16 22.38 1.41
CA HIS A 44 11.95 23.55 1.84
C HIS A 44 13.08 23.23 2.83
N SER A 45 13.17 22.00 3.34
CA SER A 45 14.15 21.65 4.38
C SER A 45 15.16 20.62 3.90
N ASN A 46 16.44 20.98 3.88
CA ASN A 46 17.55 20.04 3.64
C ASN A 46 18.03 19.30 4.89
N LYS A 47 17.38 19.52 6.05
CA LYS A 47 17.73 18.80 7.29
C LYS A 47 17.49 17.29 7.12
N ARG A 48 18.37 16.48 7.71
CA ARG A 48 18.22 15.01 7.75
C ARG A 48 17.01 14.57 8.57
N ALA A 49 16.76 15.24 9.70
CA ALA A 49 15.61 14.99 10.56
C ALA A 49 14.97 16.31 11.01
N GLY A 50 13.70 16.26 11.38
CA GLY A 50 12.95 17.40 11.90
C GLY A 50 11.77 16.94 12.74
N ARG A 51 11.00 17.88 13.28
CA ARG A 51 9.78 17.56 14.03
C ARG A 51 8.54 17.74 13.17
N ILE A 52 7.65 16.75 13.15
CA ILE A 52 6.30 16.87 12.58
C ILE A 52 5.33 16.68 13.72
N GLY A 53 4.61 17.74 14.08
CA GLY A 53 3.94 17.81 15.37
C GLY A 53 4.93 17.56 16.50
N PHE A 54 4.64 16.54 17.33
CA PHE A 54 5.48 16.18 18.48
C PHE A 54 6.50 15.07 18.20
N ARG A 55 6.52 14.49 17.00
CA ARG A 55 7.39 13.36 16.66
C ARG A 55 8.63 13.82 15.91
N LYS A 56 9.79 13.25 16.24
CA LYS A 56 11.03 13.38 15.45
C LYS A 56 10.90 12.45 14.24
N THR A 57 11.16 12.99 13.05
CA THR A 57 10.93 12.31 11.78
C THR A 57 12.15 12.44 10.87
N PRO A 58 12.60 11.36 10.21
CA PRO A 58 13.68 11.40 9.24
C PRO A 58 13.22 12.03 7.93
N LEU A 59 13.39 13.35 7.78
CA LEU A 59 12.95 14.07 6.58
C LEU A 59 13.67 13.64 5.30
N HIS A 60 14.94 13.21 5.39
CA HIS A 60 15.70 12.69 4.25
C HIS A 60 15.03 11.49 3.60
N TRP A 61 14.68 10.47 4.39
CA TRP A 61 13.99 9.28 3.91
C TRP A 61 12.71 9.61 3.14
N PHE A 62 11.92 10.57 3.63
CA PHE A 62 10.70 10.99 2.92
C PHE A 62 10.98 11.74 1.62
N ARG A 63 12.08 12.49 1.52
CA ARG A 63 12.47 13.12 0.25
C ARG A 63 12.89 12.07 -0.75
N GLU A 64 13.79 11.17 -0.35
CA GLU A 64 14.23 10.04 -1.17
C GLU A 64 13.04 9.20 -1.66
N PHE A 65 12.11 8.85 -0.76
CA PHE A 65 10.90 8.12 -1.11
C PHE A 65 10.01 8.85 -2.13
N LEU A 66 9.87 10.18 -2.01
CA LEU A 66 9.06 10.98 -2.93
C LEU A 66 9.73 11.25 -4.27
N ASP A 67 11.06 11.13 -4.33
CA ASP A 67 11.86 11.27 -5.54
C ASP A 67 11.94 9.96 -6.35
N LEU A 68 11.47 8.83 -5.79
CA LEU A 68 11.36 7.58 -6.52
C LEU A 68 10.37 7.73 -7.69
N ASP A 69 10.76 7.20 -8.84
CA ASP A 69 9.90 7.03 -10.01
C ASP A 69 9.50 5.55 -10.12
N PRO A 70 8.29 5.16 -9.65
CA PRO A 70 7.86 3.78 -9.68
C PRO A 70 7.78 3.21 -11.09
N GLU A 71 7.41 4.02 -12.09
CA GLU A 71 7.28 3.55 -13.48
C GLU A 71 8.66 3.18 -14.04
N LEU A 72 9.67 4.02 -13.80
CA LEU A 72 11.04 3.71 -14.17
C LEU A 72 11.58 2.47 -13.44
N ILE A 73 11.24 2.30 -12.15
CA ILE A 73 11.62 1.12 -11.38
C ILE A 73 11.01 -0.14 -12.02
N PHE A 74 9.70 -0.15 -12.27
CA PHE A 74 9.02 -1.30 -12.87
C PHE A 74 9.56 -1.62 -14.27
N LYS A 75 9.81 -0.62 -15.12
CA LYS A 75 10.44 -0.81 -16.44
C LYS A 75 11.81 -1.48 -16.37
N ASN A 76 12.56 -1.27 -15.29
CA ASN A 76 13.87 -1.90 -15.12
C ASN A 76 13.81 -3.25 -14.38
N THR A 77 12.63 -3.66 -13.89
CA THR A 77 12.44 -4.97 -13.26
C THR A 77 12.31 -6.04 -14.34
N ILE A 78 13.35 -6.86 -14.48
CA ILE A 78 13.44 -7.98 -15.43
C ILE A 78 13.24 -9.36 -14.80
N CYS A 79 13.28 -9.45 -13.47
CA CYS A 79 13.08 -10.71 -12.76
C CYS A 79 11.60 -11.11 -12.76
N PRO A 80 11.28 -12.40 -12.68
CA PRO A 80 9.91 -12.85 -12.46
C PRO A 80 9.30 -12.16 -11.25
N THR A 81 8.05 -11.72 -11.37
CA THR A 81 7.35 -10.93 -10.35
C THR A 81 5.96 -11.47 -10.10
N LEU A 82 5.61 -11.64 -8.82
CA LEU A 82 4.25 -11.87 -8.37
C LEU A 82 3.66 -10.57 -7.82
N ALA A 83 2.54 -10.12 -8.38
CA ALA A 83 1.82 -8.94 -7.94
C ALA A 83 0.43 -9.32 -7.40
N ILE A 84 0.19 -9.11 -6.11
CA ILE A 84 -1.09 -9.40 -5.45
C ILE A 84 -1.70 -8.08 -4.99
N ALA A 85 -2.92 -7.77 -5.45
CA ALA A 85 -3.70 -6.61 -5.05
C ALA A 85 -5.01 -7.03 -4.38
N GLY A 86 -5.56 -6.18 -3.53
CA GLY A 86 -6.85 -6.42 -2.86
C GLY A 86 -7.93 -5.49 -3.40
N SER A 87 -9.13 -6.01 -3.69
CA SER A 87 -10.23 -5.20 -4.23
C SER A 87 -10.75 -4.13 -3.27
N LYS A 88 -10.47 -4.29 -1.96
CA LYS A 88 -10.81 -3.35 -0.88
C LYS A 88 -9.61 -2.59 -0.33
N ASP A 89 -8.46 -2.63 -1.00
CA ASP A 89 -7.37 -1.73 -0.70
C ASP A 89 -7.70 -0.31 -1.24
N PHE A 90 -7.90 0.64 -0.32
CA PHE A 90 -8.11 2.05 -0.70
C PHE A 90 -6.80 2.85 -0.70
N GLN A 91 -5.72 2.29 -0.14
CA GLN A 91 -4.40 2.90 -0.10
C GLN A 91 -3.67 2.71 -1.44
N CYS A 92 -3.79 1.52 -2.02
CA CYS A 92 -3.32 1.16 -3.36
C CYS A 92 -4.53 0.77 -4.20
N ARG A 93 -4.69 1.32 -5.41
CA ARG A 93 -5.90 1.05 -6.18
C ARG A 93 -5.82 -0.34 -6.82
N PRO A 94 -6.93 -1.08 -6.91
CA PRO A 94 -6.98 -2.28 -7.74
C PRO A 94 -6.52 -2.02 -9.18
N GLU A 95 -6.88 -0.86 -9.73
CA GLU A 95 -6.48 -0.45 -11.09
C GLU A 95 -4.97 -0.22 -11.25
N ASP A 96 -4.22 -0.01 -10.17
CA ASP A 96 -2.76 0.15 -10.24
C ASP A 96 -2.07 -1.18 -10.61
N LEU A 97 -2.73 -2.34 -10.40
CA LEU A 97 -2.20 -3.65 -10.78
C LEU A 97 -1.99 -3.75 -12.30
N ALA A 98 -2.98 -3.34 -13.10
CA ALA A 98 -2.87 -3.32 -14.56
C ALA A 98 -1.78 -2.35 -15.06
N ALA A 99 -1.57 -1.24 -14.34
CA ALA A 99 -0.49 -0.30 -14.65
C ALA A 99 0.90 -0.92 -14.38
N ILE A 100 1.03 -1.69 -13.29
CA ILE A 100 2.27 -2.42 -12.96
C ILE A 100 2.55 -3.51 -14.00
N GLU A 101 1.54 -4.31 -14.36
CA GLU A 101 1.65 -5.32 -15.42
C GLU A 101 2.12 -4.75 -16.75
N THR A 102 1.62 -3.57 -17.11
CA THR A 102 2.03 -2.90 -18.35
C THR A 102 3.44 -2.32 -18.25
N ALA A 103 3.84 -1.85 -17.07
CA ALA A 103 5.11 -1.16 -16.88
C ALA A 103 6.30 -2.10 -16.71
N ILE A 104 6.09 -3.33 -16.22
CA ILE A 104 7.16 -4.27 -15.93
C ILE A 104 7.76 -4.88 -17.20
N SER A 105 9.08 -5.06 -17.24
CA SER A 105 9.76 -5.67 -18.40
C SER A 105 9.94 -7.19 -18.28
N GLY A 106 9.98 -7.70 -17.05
CA GLY A 106 10.11 -9.14 -16.77
C GLY A 106 8.77 -9.89 -16.80
N PRO A 107 8.81 -11.22 -16.66
CA PRO A 107 7.60 -12.02 -16.47
C PRO A 107 6.83 -11.54 -15.24
N ILE A 108 5.52 -11.38 -15.37
CA ILE A 108 4.65 -11.02 -14.26
C ILE A 108 3.45 -11.95 -14.19
N GLU A 109 3.15 -12.36 -12.96
CA GLU A 109 1.90 -13.02 -12.58
C GLU A 109 1.15 -12.09 -11.63
N SER A 110 -0.12 -11.87 -11.88
CA SER A 110 -0.92 -10.87 -11.17
C SER A 110 -2.25 -11.42 -10.69
N HIS A 111 -2.63 -11.04 -9.46
CA HIS A 111 -3.84 -11.51 -8.81
C HIS A 111 -4.55 -10.37 -8.10
N LEU A 112 -5.84 -10.18 -8.40
CA LEU A 112 -6.73 -9.32 -7.64
C LEU A 112 -7.61 -10.18 -6.74
N LEU A 113 -7.38 -10.11 -5.43
CA LEU A 113 -8.16 -10.86 -4.45
C LEU A 113 -9.37 -10.05 -3.98
N ASP A 114 -10.52 -10.69 -4.06
CA ASP A 114 -11.78 -10.13 -3.58
C ASP A 114 -11.80 -10.02 -2.04
N ASP A 115 -12.49 -8.99 -1.55
CA ASP A 115 -12.64 -8.71 -0.12
C ASP A 115 -11.31 -8.66 0.67
N MET A 116 -10.19 -8.36 0.02
CA MET A 116 -8.90 -8.19 0.68
C MET A 116 -8.60 -6.72 0.95
N SER A 117 -8.23 -6.40 2.20
CA SER A 117 -7.78 -5.07 2.61
C SER A 117 -6.29 -4.84 2.32
N HIS A 118 -5.85 -3.61 2.53
CA HIS A 118 -4.44 -3.23 2.55
C HIS A 118 -3.56 -4.06 3.51
N LEU A 119 -4.16 -4.68 4.53
CA LEU A 119 -3.43 -5.49 5.53
C LEU A 119 -3.32 -6.96 5.14
N LEU A 120 -3.70 -7.33 3.90
CA LEU A 120 -3.72 -8.72 3.41
C LEU A 120 -4.64 -9.61 4.27
N ARG A 121 -5.78 -9.03 4.66
CA ARG A 121 -6.78 -9.60 5.56
C ARG A 121 -8.15 -9.48 4.92
N HIS A 122 -9.04 -10.42 5.25
CA HIS A 122 -10.43 -10.35 4.82
C HIS A 122 -11.13 -9.11 5.40
N GLU A 123 -11.79 -8.35 4.53
CA GLU A 123 -12.55 -7.14 4.80
C GLU A 123 -14.00 -7.37 4.33
N PRO A 124 -14.85 -7.98 5.17
CA PRO A 124 -16.24 -8.24 4.80
C PRO A 124 -17.07 -6.95 4.72
N GLY A 125 -16.64 -5.87 5.36
CA GLY A 125 -17.35 -4.59 5.39
C GLY A 125 -16.89 -3.62 4.29
N ASP A 126 -17.30 -2.37 4.43
CA ASP A 126 -16.74 -1.28 3.63
C ASP A 126 -15.26 -1.06 4.00
N PRO A 127 -14.38 -0.79 3.01
CA PRO A 127 -12.99 -0.45 3.26
C PRO A 127 -12.85 0.64 4.32
N SER A 128 -12.02 0.42 5.33
CA SER A 128 -11.89 1.34 6.46
C SER A 128 -10.54 1.22 7.14
N VAL A 129 -9.98 2.34 7.60
CA VAL A 129 -8.79 2.32 8.48
C VAL A 129 -9.14 1.99 9.93
N PHE A 130 -10.42 2.09 10.29
CA PHE A 130 -10.83 2.12 11.69
C PHE A 130 -11.04 0.73 12.29
N ASN A 131 -11.15 -0.29 11.46
CA ASN A 131 -11.20 -1.69 11.85
C ASN A 131 -9.82 -2.37 11.75
N TYR A 132 -8.76 -1.67 11.33
CA TYR A 132 -7.40 -2.23 11.22
C TYR A 132 -6.91 -2.86 12.53
N ALA A 133 -7.24 -2.27 13.68
CA ALA A 133 -6.88 -2.84 14.98
C ALA A 133 -7.51 -4.22 15.23
N GLU A 134 -8.72 -4.46 14.71
CA GLU A 134 -9.38 -5.78 14.79
C GLU A 134 -8.87 -6.71 13.70
N GLN A 135 -8.65 -6.20 12.47
CA GLN A 135 -8.09 -6.98 11.39
C GLN A 135 -6.73 -7.56 11.76
N ILE A 136 -5.83 -6.78 12.40
CA ILE A 136 -4.48 -7.22 12.80
C ILE A 136 -4.52 -8.48 13.71
N LYS A 137 -5.63 -8.74 14.40
CA LYS A 137 -5.80 -9.93 15.26
C LYS A 137 -6.22 -11.19 14.50
N GLN A 138 -6.69 -11.08 13.26
CA GLN A 138 -7.09 -12.21 12.41
C GLN A 138 -5.87 -12.83 11.72
N PRO A 139 -5.95 -14.05 11.16
CA PRO A 139 -4.89 -14.57 10.28
C PRO A 139 -4.87 -13.81 8.95
N LEU A 140 -3.72 -13.80 8.24
CA LEU A 140 -3.65 -13.34 6.85
C LEU A 140 -4.63 -14.15 5.98
N LEU A 141 -5.11 -13.53 4.91
CA LEU A 141 -5.98 -14.20 3.93
C LEU A 141 -5.23 -15.42 3.36
N PRO A 142 -5.74 -16.66 3.55
CA PRO A 142 -5.04 -17.89 3.14
C PRO A 142 -4.60 -17.88 1.68
N GLU A 143 -5.44 -17.35 0.80
CA GLU A 143 -5.24 -17.22 -0.63
C GLU A 143 -3.93 -16.46 -0.96
N VAL A 144 -3.54 -15.48 -0.15
CA VAL A 144 -2.26 -14.76 -0.31
C VAL A 144 -1.08 -15.71 -0.08
N GLN A 145 -1.17 -16.57 0.94
CA GLN A 145 -0.10 -17.50 1.27
C GLN A 145 0.00 -18.61 0.23
N GLU A 146 -1.15 -19.12 -0.22
CA GLU A 146 -1.25 -20.13 -1.27
C GLU A 146 -0.60 -19.62 -2.57
N LEU A 147 -0.98 -18.42 -3.04
CA LEU A 147 -0.39 -17.81 -4.23
C LEU A 147 1.12 -17.62 -4.12
N ILE A 148 1.63 -17.17 -2.96
CA ILE A 148 3.07 -17.01 -2.76
C ILE A 148 3.78 -18.36 -2.84
N LEU A 149 3.24 -19.40 -2.20
CA LEU A 149 3.86 -20.73 -2.17
C LEU A 149 3.82 -21.40 -3.55
N GLU A 150 2.68 -21.32 -4.24
CA GLU A 150 2.53 -21.84 -5.60
C GLU A 150 3.49 -21.16 -6.58
N TRP A 151 3.57 -19.83 -6.52
CA TRP A 151 4.49 -19.06 -7.35
C TRP A 151 5.96 -19.40 -7.08
N LEU A 152 6.35 -19.53 -5.81
CA LEU A 152 7.73 -19.91 -5.47
C LEU A 152 8.07 -21.32 -5.95
N ASN A 153 7.17 -22.29 -5.73
CA ASN A 153 7.40 -23.68 -6.13
C ASN A 153 7.53 -23.80 -7.65
N SER A 154 6.68 -23.12 -8.42
CA SER A 154 6.74 -23.16 -9.89
C SER A 154 8.08 -22.65 -10.45
N HIS A 155 8.66 -21.63 -9.82
CA HIS A 155 9.96 -21.08 -10.23
C HIS A 155 11.13 -21.97 -9.81
N ILE A 156 11.07 -22.58 -8.62
CA ILE A 156 12.08 -23.54 -8.16
C ILE A 156 12.09 -24.77 -9.08
N GLU A 157 10.92 -25.32 -9.40
CA GLU A 157 10.80 -26.47 -10.30
C GLU A 157 11.32 -26.16 -11.71
N ALA A 158 10.97 -24.99 -12.27
CA ALA A 158 11.48 -24.54 -13.56
C ALA A 158 13.02 -24.38 -13.58
N GLU A 159 13.61 -23.83 -12.51
CA GLU A 159 15.07 -23.74 -12.37
C GLU A 159 15.73 -25.13 -12.30
N MET A 160 15.15 -26.05 -11.52
CA MET A 160 15.65 -27.42 -11.41
C MET A 160 15.58 -28.17 -12.75
N GLU A 161 14.53 -27.98 -13.54
CA GLU A 161 14.40 -28.61 -14.85
C GLU A 161 15.37 -28.03 -15.88
N SER A 162 15.58 -26.70 -15.86
CA SER A 162 16.55 -26.02 -16.74
C SER A 162 18.00 -26.44 -16.48
N SER A 163 18.33 -26.76 -15.23
CA SER A 163 19.68 -27.19 -14.83
C SER A 163 19.97 -28.67 -15.10
N ASN A 164 18.94 -29.48 -15.40
CA ASN A 164 19.06 -30.91 -15.65
C ASN A 164 19.01 -31.29 -17.14
N GLN A 165 18.94 -30.33 -18.07
CA GLN A 165 18.98 -30.62 -19.50
C GLN A 165 20.42 -30.84 -19.98
N PRO A 166 20.72 -31.93 -20.72
CA PRO A 166 22.06 -32.17 -21.25
C PRO A 166 22.44 -31.12 -22.30
N VAL A 167 23.67 -30.59 -22.21
CA VAL A 167 24.29 -29.61 -23.12
C VAL A 167 24.37 -30.14 -24.56
#